data_AF-A0A6J4PLU9-F1
#
_entry.id   AF-A0A6J4PLU9-F1
#
_cell.length_a   1.000
_cell.length_b   1.000
_cell.length_c   1.000
_cell.angle_alpha   90.00
_cell.angle_beta   90.00
_cell.angle_gamma   90.00
#
_symmetry.space_group_name_H-M   'P 1'
#
loop_
_entity.id
_entity.type
_entity.pdbx_description
1 polymer ?
#
loop_
_entity_poly.entity_id
_entity_poly.type
_entity_poly.pdbx_seq_one_letter_code
_entity_poly.pdbx_strand_id
1 'polypeptide(L)'
;MLAFASDLRDEGLDAVLGNVQDRAGVDGLTMAVAYHDGRDLFPHNPVRKVRYLEGGAVFFRPDEARYEGLRLRPRVAELARGSDPLGDLCAAAEARGMSANAWAVYLHNDRLGFSHPGCATQNAFGDRYLTDLCPSNPEVRAYARALTSDVARYGVSTILAESLHFHGLTHGYHHERYFEELGTVGTYLLGLCFCDHCLEAARSIGVDAESVHRAVREELGRRFEGNGGEDPPGDLGRDRLATFGGEQLLGYLDARTQTVASLAAEVAGAAADEGARVVFLDLSGA
;
A
#
# COMPACT_ATOMS: atom_id res chain seq x y z
N MET A 1 -13.04 14.82 -3.56
CA MET A 1 -11.96 15.17 -4.50
C MET A 1 -10.62 14.79 -3.87
N LEU A 2 -9.62 14.31 -4.64
CA LEU A 2 -8.28 14.01 -4.09
C LEU A 2 -7.35 15.23 -4.20
N ALA A 3 -6.47 15.42 -3.23
CA ALA A 3 -5.43 16.44 -3.25
C ALA A 3 -4.18 15.99 -2.49
N PHE A 4 -3.02 16.53 -2.83
CA PHE A 4 -1.81 16.38 -2.04
C PHE A 4 -1.66 17.55 -1.07
N ALA A 5 -0.96 17.32 0.05
CA ALA A 5 -0.62 18.39 1.00
C ALA A 5 0.20 19.53 0.35
N SER A 6 0.89 19.24 -0.76
CA SER A 6 1.55 20.24 -1.59
C SER A 6 0.59 21.22 -2.27
N ASP A 7 -0.58 20.76 -2.68
CA ASP A 7 -1.58 21.58 -3.35
C ASP A 7 -2.16 22.57 -2.34
N LEU A 8 -2.49 22.09 -1.14
CA LEU A 8 -2.99 22.92 -0.05
C LEU A 8 -1.99 24.01 0.35
N ARG A 9 -0.68 23.70 0.36
CA ARG A 9 0.35 24.67 0.69
C ARG A 9 0.58 25.67 -0.45
N ASP A 10 0.75 25.17 -1.67
CA ASP A 10 1.23 25.99 -2.79
C ASP A 10 0.09 26.82 -3.43
N GLU A 11 -1.14 26.29 -3.49
CA GLU A 11 -2.33 27.02 -3.98
C GLU A 11 -3.04 27.81 -2.88
N GLY A 12 -2.88 27.37 -1.63
CA GLY A 12 -3.54 27.94 -0.46
C GLY A 12 -4.82 27.17 -0.11
N LEU A 13 -4.91 26.73 1.14
CA LEU A 13 -6.00 25.90 1.67
C LEU A 13 -7.39 26.47 1.38
N ASP A 14 -7.57 27.78 1.60
CA ASP A 14 -8.85 28.45 1.36
C ASP A 14 -9.25 28.47 -0.12
N ALA A 15 -8.29 28.69 -1.01
CA ALA A 15 -8.53 28.68 -2.45
C ALA A 15 -8.88 27.27 -2.93
N VAL A 16 -8.19 26.24 -2.44
CA VAL A 16 -8.50 24.85 -2.77
C VAL A 16 -9.90 24.48 -2.29
N LEU A 17 -10.22 24.71 -1.01
CA LEU A 17 -11.54 24.38 -0.46
C LEU A 17 -12.67 25.18 -1.15
N GLY A 18 -12.47 26.47 -1.44
CA GLY A 18 -13.43 27.26 -2.20
C GLY A 18 -13.62 26.74 -3.64
N ASN A 19 -12.55 26.33 -4.32
CA ASN A 19 -12.68 25.71 -5.64
C ASN A 19 -13.47 24.38 -5.58
N VAL A 20 -13.22 23.55 -4.57
CA VAL A 20 -13.91 22.27 -4.37
C VAL A 20 -15.41 22.50 -4.10
N GLN A 21 -15.74 23.43 -3.21
CA GLN A 21 -17.11 23.71 -2.81
C GLN A 21 -17.87 24.51 -3.88
N ASP A 22 -17.36 25.68 -4.25
CA ASP A 22 -18.11 26.67 -5.03
C ASP A 22 -18.11 26.38 -6.53
N ARG A 23 -17.05 25.73 -7.04
CA ARG A 23 -16.91 25.46 -8.48
C ARG A 23 -17.21 24.02 -8.85
N ALA A 24 -16.69 23.06 -8.07
CA ALA A 24 -16.95 21.64 -8.32
C ALA A 24 -18.28 21.18 -7.69
N GLY A 25 -18.85 21.93 -6.75
CA GLY A 25 -20.12 21.58 -6.10
C GLY A 25 -20.01 20.37 -5.17
N VAL A 26 -18.82 20.11 -4.63
CA VAL A 26 -18.55 18.96 -3.74
C VAL A 26 -18.21 19.47 -2.34
N ASP A 27 -18.70 18.79 -1.32
CA ASP A 27 -18.58 19.16 0.09
C ASP A 27 -17.44 18.42 0.82
N GLY A 28 -16.50 17.82 0.09
CA GLY A 28 -15.48 16.97 0.67
C GLY A 28 -14.15 16.93 -0.07
N LEU A 29 -13.08 17.03 0.70
CA LEU A 29 -11.70 16.92 0.22
C LEU A 29 -11.00 15.74 0.90
N THR A 30 -10.31 14.93 0.10
CA THR A 30 -9.50 13.80 0.55
C THR A 30 -8.04 14.14 0.32
N MET A 31 -7.26 14.23 1.39
CA MET A 31 -5.83 14.54 1.28
C MET A 31 -4.98 13.27 1.36
N ALA A 32 -3.95 13.16 0.52
CA ALA A 32 -2.88 12.19 0.70
C ALA A 32 -2.11 12.50 2.00
N VAL A 33 -2.27 11.65 3.03
CA VAL A 33 -1.67 11.82 4.36
C VAL A 33 -0.45 10.93 4.59
N ALA A 34 -0.34 9.82 3.86
CA ALA A 34 0.80 8.92 3.84
C ALA A 34 0.98 8.43 2.41
N TYR A 35 2.17 8.62 1.82
CA TYR A 35 2.37 8.39 0.39
C TYR A 35 3.78 7.89 0.04
N HIS A 36 3.88 7.24 -1.12
CA HIS A 36 5.15 6.76 -1.70
C HIS A 36 5.80 7.83 -2.59
N ASP A 37 7.00 7.56 -3.11
CA ASP A 37 7.70 8.49 -3.99
C ASP A 37 6.95 8.65 -5.32
N GLY A 38 7.00 9.83 -5.90
CA GLY A 38 6.27 10.13 -7.14
C GLY A 38 6.88 11.32 -7.87
N ARG A 39 6.58 11.43 -9.16
CA ARG A 39 6.92 12.60 -9.97
C ARG A 39 5.69 13.06 -10.72
N ASP A 40 5.07 14.09 -10.16
CA ASP A 40 3.74 14.49 -10.59
C ASP A 40 3.79 15.82 -11.35
N LEU A 41 2.83 15.96 -12.27
CA LEU A 41 2.56 17.19 -13.01
C LEU A 41 1.42 17.94 -12.32
N PHE A 42 1.61 19.24 -12.08
CA PHE A 42 0.66 20.13 -11.43
C PHE A 42 0.29 21.30 -12.35
N PRO A 43 -0.66 21.13 -13.28
CA PRO A 43 -0.98 22.15 -14.28
C PRO A 43 -1.41 23.51 -13.69
N HIS A 44 -2.15 23.49 -12.58
CA HIS A 44 -2.72 24.70 -11.98
C HIS A 44 -1.88 25.29 -10.83
N ASN A 45 -0.97 24.50 -10.24
CA ASN A 45 -0.15 24.95 -9.11
C ASN A 45 0.70 26.19 -9.47
N PRO A 46 0.62 27.28 -8.70
CA PRO A 46 1.25 28.56 -9.05
C PRO A 46 2.76 28.59 -8.75
N VAL A 47 3.28 27.65 -7.97
CA VAL A 47 4.69 27.62 -7.53
C VAL A 47 5.53 26.73 -8.44
N ARG A 48 4.98 25.58 -8.88
CA ARG A 48 5.72 24.57 -9.65
C ARG A 48 4.80 23.79 -10.56
N LYS A 49 5.35 23.24 -11.64
CA LYS A 49 4.60 22.39 -12.58
C LYS A 49 4.99 20.92 -12.50
N VAL A 50 6.21 20.61 -12.09
CA VAL A 50 6.66 19.23 -11.86
C VAL A 50 7.27 19.17 -10.48
N ARG A 51 6.94 18.12 -9.71
CA ARG A 51 7.50 17.91 -8.37
C ARG A 51 7.80 16.45 -8.13
N TYR A 52 8.95 16.20 -7.52
CA TYR A 52 9.23 14.94 -6.85
C TYR A 52 8.62 14.98 -5.44
N LEU A 53 7.72 14.03 -5.17
CA LEU A 53 7.13 13.85 -3.85
C LEU A 53 8.15 13.20 -2.92
N GLU A 54 8.09 13.53 -1.63
CA GLU A 54 8.87 12.82 -0.61
C GLU A 54 8.09 11.57 -0.24
N GLY A 55 8.53 10.42 -0.72
CA GLY A 55 7.90 9.13 -0.50
C GLY A 55 8.26 8.47 0.82
N GLY A 56 7.47 7.45 1.18
CA GLY A 56 7.61 6.74 2.45
C GLY A 56 7.49 7.69 3.64
N ALA A 57 6.63 8.70 3.51
CA ALA A 57 6.48 9.78 4.47
C ALA A 57 5.01 10.12 4.73
N VAL A 58 4.77 10.76 5.87
CA VAL A 58 3.46 11.26 6.29
C VAL A 58 3.42 12.78 6.25
N PHE A 59 2.24 13.32 5.96
CA PHE A 59 1.97 14.75 5.76
C PHE A 59 1.06 15.31 6.86
N PHE A 60 1.20 14.79 8.07
CA PHE A 60 0.54 15.25 9.29
C PHE A 60 1.52 15.08 10.46
N ARG A 61 1.17 15.55 11.66
CA ARG A 61 2.00 15.38 12.87
C ARG A 61 1.64 14.07 13.60
N PRO A 62 2.51 13.04 13.60
CA PRO A 62 2.20 11.79 14.28
C PRO A 62 2.13 11.97 15.79
N ASP A 63 1.19 11.27 16.43
CA ASP A 63 1.22 11.09 17.89
C ASP A 63 2.20 9.97 18.25
N GLU A 64 3.39 10.33 18.72
CA GLU A 64 4.48 9.39 19.05
C GLU A 64 4.05 8.30 20.04
N ALA A 65 3.08 8.57 20.92
CA ALA A 65 2.59 7.58 21.89
C ALA A 65 1.90 6.39 21.20
N ARG A 66 1.28 6.61 20.03
CA ARG A 66 0.60 5.54 19.27
C ARG A 66 1.58 4.56 18.61
N TYR A 67 2.84 4.95 18.49
CA TYR A 67 3.91 4.12 17.93
C TYR A 67 4.90 3.64 19.01
N GLU A 68 4.58 3.83 20.29
CA GLU A 68 5.40 3.32 21.38
C GLU A 68 5.50 1.79 21.31
N GLY A 69 6.71 1.26 21.46
CA GLY A 69 6.98 -0.18 21.33
C GLY A 69 6.97 -0.75 19.91
N LEU A 70 6.53 0.02 18.90
CA LEU A 70 6.57 -0.44 17.51
C LEU A 70 7.96 -0.30 16.90
N ARG A 71 8.33 -1.29 16.09
CA ARG A 71 9.58 -1.25 15.32
C ARG A 71 9.52 -0.26 14.17
N LEU A 72 8.39 -0.21 13.46
CA LEU A 72 8.17 0.69 12.33
C LEU A 72 7.59 2.01 12.83
N ARG A 73 8.11 3.13 12.31
CA ARG A 73 7.66 4.48 12.65
C ARG A 73 7.46 5.32 11.40
N PRO A 74 6.46 6.21 11.37
CA PRO A 74 6.25 7.09 10.24
C PRO A 74 7.39 8.11 10.13
N ARG A 75 7.74 8.48 8.90
CA ARG A 75 8.67 9.57 8.65
C ARG A 75 7.87 10.83 8.32
N VAL A 76 8.04 11.91 9.09
CA VAL A 76 7.40 13.18 8.78
C VAL A 76 8.08 13.85 7.58
N ALA A 77 7.29 14.14 6.54
CA ALA A 77 7.76 14.84 5.36
C ALA A 77 8.20 16.26 5.71
N GLU A 78 9.14 16.83 4.95
CA GLU A 78 9.67 18.19 5.18
C GLU A 78 8.56 19.25 5.21
N LEU A 79 7.56 19.08 4.34
CA LEU A 79 6.35 19.93 4.30
C LEU A 79 5.62 19.98 5.65
N ALA A 80 5.63 18.89 6.41
CA ALA A 80 4.87 18.73 7.65
C ALA A 80 5.73 18.89 8.92
N ARG A 81 7.01 19.26 8.80
CA ARG A 81 7.87 19.50 9.99
C ARG A 81 7.55 20.82 10.71
N GLY A 82 7.07 21.82 9.98
CA GLY A 82 6.73 23.15 10.50
C GLY A 82 5.23 23.42 10.65
N SER A 83 4.38 22.60 10.05
CA SER A 83 2.91 22.74 10.04
C SER A 83 2.23 21.41 10.34
N ASP A 84 0.90 21.36 10.33
CA ASP A 84 0.14 20.11 10.41
C ASP A 84 -0.91 20.07 9.30
N PRO A 85 -0.53 19.71 8.06
CA PRO A 85 -1.42 19.87 6.90
C PRO A 85 -2.78 19.17 7.05
N LEU A 86 -2.84 18.01 7.71
CA LEU A 86 -4.11 17.32 7.96
C LEU A 86 -4.93 18.05 9.02
N GLY A 87 -4.31 18.49 10.10
CA GLY A 87 -4.98 19.30 11.13
C GLY A 87 -5.53 20.61 10.58
N ASP A 88 -4.73 21.31 9.78
CA ASP A 88 -5.10 22.55 9.10
C ASP A 88 -6.31 22.30 8.16
N LEU A 89 -6.27 21.22 7.37
CA LEU A 89 -7.39 20.82 6.51
C LEU A 89 -8.66 20.52 7.32
N CYS A 90 -8.57 19.72 8.39
CA CYS A 90 -9.73 19.38 9.21
C CYS A 90 -10.38 20.63 9.79
N ALA A 91 -9.59 21.54 10.37
CA ALA A 91 -10.10 22.79 10.94
C ALA A 91 -10.76 23.69 9.89
N ALA A 92 -10.14 23.84 8.71
CA ALA A 92 -10.66 24.69 7.64
C ALA A 92 -11.91 24.07 6.96
N ALA A 93 -11.97 22.75 6.85
CA ALA A 93 -13.13 22.05 6.33
C ALA A 93 -14.33 22.17 7.28
N GLU A 94 -14.11 21.98 8.59
CA GLU A 94 -15.14 22.15 9.62
C GLU A 94 -15.74 23.55 9.60
N ALA A 95 -14.90 24.60 9.51
CA ALA A 95 -15.34 25.99 9.44
C ALA A 95 -16.21 26.30 8.19
N ARG A 96 -16.11 25.48 7.14
CA ARG A 96 -16.90 25.58 5.90
C ARG A 96 -18.07 24.61 5.84
N GLY A 97 -18.27 23.76 6.85
CA GLY A 97 -19.25 22.68 6.81
C GLY A 97 -18.92 21.61 5.77
N MET A 98 -17.63 21.41 5.45
CA MET A 98 -17.13 20.38 4.54
C MET A 98 -16.57 19.18 5.30
N SER A 99 -16.55 18.01 4.64
CA SER A 99 -15.90 16.80 5.14
C SER A 99 -14.42 16.76 4.76
N ALA A 100 -13.55 16.59 5.76
CA ALA A 100 -12.16 16.20 5.56
C ALA A 100 -12.05 14.67 5.54
N ASN A 101 -11.33 14.14 4.54
CA ASN A 101 -11.03 12.72 4.40
C ASN A 101 -9.51 12.54 4.22
N ALA A 102 -9.03 11.34 4.52
CA ALA A 102 -7.63 10.97 4.36
C ALA A 102 -7.47 9.91 3.28
N TRP A 103 -6.33 9.91 2.61
CA TRP A 103 -5.88 8.86 1.71
C TRP A 103 -4.48 8.43 2.13
N ALA A 104 -4.32 7.14 2.44
CA ALA A 104 -3.09 6.59 2.98
C ALA A 104 -2.67 5.35 2.17
N VAL A 105 -1.44 5.38 1.66
CA VAL A 105 -0.73 4.22 1.12
C VAL A 105 -0.09 3.47 2.29
N TYR A 106 -0.44 2.19 2.45
CA TYR A 106 0.00 1.41 3.60
C TYR A 106 1.27 0.59 3.34
N LEU A 107 1.18 -0.40 2.45
CA LEU A 107 2.22 -1.43 2.36
C LEU A 107 3.22 -1.19 1.23
N HIS A 108 2.96 -0.25 0.33
CA HIS A 108 3.96 0.26 -0.60
C HIS A 108 4.77 1.37 0.10
N ASN A 109 5.88 0.98 0.74
CA ASN A 109 6.73 1.88 1.52
C ASN A 109 8.19 1.42 1.48
N ASP A 110 8.91 1.91 0.47
CA ASP A 110 10.31 1.58 0.24
C ASP A 110 11.21 2.03 1.39
N ARG A 111 11.00 3.23 1.96
CA ARG A 111 11.78 3.69 3.11
C ARG A 111 11.74 2.70 4.28
N LEU A 112 10.55 2.19 4.62
CA LEU A 112 10.40 1.20 5.68
C LEU A 112 10.99 -0.15 5.26
N GLY A 113 10.79 -0.61 4.03
CA GLY A 113 11.35 -1.86 3.57
C GLY A 113 12.89 -1.85 3.49
N PHE A 114 13.52 -0.77 3.01
CA PHE A 114 14.97 -0.60 3.01
C PHE A 114 15.57 -0.51 4.42
N SER A 115 14.91 0.19 5.36
CA SER A 115 15.39 0.30 6.74
C SER A 115 15.10 -0.95 7.58
N HIS A 116 14.07 -1.71 7.23
CA HIS A 116 13.66 -2.93 7.90
C HIS A 116 13.39 -4.07 6.91
N PRO A 117 14.43 -4.63 6.23
CA PRO A 117 14.24 -5.65 5.19
C PRO A 117 13.50 -6.92 5.64
N GLY A 118 13.52 -7.23 6.94
CA GLY A 118 12.74 -8.34 7.50
C GLY A 118 11.22 -8.13 7.43
N CYS A 119 10.76 -6.88 7.29
CA CYS A 119 9.35 -6.52 7.12
C CYS A 119 8.89 -6.57 5.66
N ALA A 120 9.83 -6.60 4.71
CA ALA A 120 9.53 -6.67 3.29
C ALA A 120 9.07 -8.07 2.87
N THR A 121 8.29 -8.14 1.79
CA THR A 121 7.96 -9.41 1.15
C THR A 121 9.22 -10.11 0.61
N GLN A 122 9.17 -11.44 0.48
CA GLN A 122 10.31 -12.26 0.10
C GLN A 122 9.91 -13.28 -0.98
N ASN A 123 10.55 -13.30 -2.13
CA ASN A 123 10.21 -14.23 -3.21
C ASN A 123 10.63 -15.68 -2.90
N ALA A 124 10.33 -16.61 -3.82
CA ALA A 124 10.68 -18.03 -3.69
C ALA A 124 12.20 -18.32 -3.65
N PHE A 125 13.04 -17.35 -3.99
CA PHE A 125 14.50 -17.47 -3.96
C PHE A 125 15.14 -16.84 -2.72
N GLY A 126 14.35 -16.13 -1.91
CA GLY A 126 14.82 -15.43 -0.72
C GLY A 126 15.08 -13.94 -0.93
N ASP A 127 14.92 -13.42 -2.15
CA ASP A 127 15.10 -11.99 -2.46
C ASP A 127 13.96 -11.17 -1.89
N ARG A 128 14.26 -9.97 -1.39
CA ARG A 128 13.29 -9.08 -0.76
C ARG A 128 12.82 -8.00 -1.74
N TYR A 129 11.50 -7.82 -1.85
CA TYR A 129 10.93 -6.65 -2.53
C TYR A 129 10.86 -5.50 -1.53
N LEU A 130 11.93 -4.71 -1.47
CA LEU A 130 12.10 -3.67 -0.44
C LEU A 130 11.14 -2.49 -0.58
N THR A 131 10.39 -2.42 -1.67
CA THR A 131 9.27 -1.50 -1.89
C THR A 131 8.00 -1.91 -1.15
N ASP A 132 7.87 -3.19 -0.81
CA ASP A 132 6.59 -3.79 -0.40
C ASP A 132 6.70 -4.46 0.97
N LEU A 133 5.95 -3.94 1.93
CA LEU A 133 5.81 -4.51 3.27
C LEU A 133 4.89 -5.73 3.24
N CYS A 134 5.24 -6.76 4.00
CA CYS A 134 4.48 -8.00 4.03
C CYS A 134 3.21 -7.90 4.91
N PRO A 135 2.00 -8.10 4.34
CA PRO A 135 0.73 -8.12 5.09
C PRO A 135 0.65 -9.18 6.21
N SER A 136 1.42 -10.26 6.11
CA SER A 136 1.49 -11.31 7.14
C SER A 136 2.42 -10.94 8.30
N ASN A 137 3.30 -9.94 8.15
CA ASN A 137 4.28 -9.60 9.17
C ASN A 137 3.62 -8.84 10.34
N PRO A 138 3.72 -9.32 11.60
CA PRO A 138 3.08 -8.68 12.75
C PRO A 138 3.48 -7.22 12.99
N GLU A 139 4.75 -6.84 12.74
CA GLU A 139 5.23 -5.46 12.88
C GLU A 139 4.57 -4.53 11.85
N VAL A 140 4.39 -5.03 10.63
CA VAL A 140 3.70 -4.31 9.54
C VAL A 140 2.23 -4.11 9.87
N ARG A 141 1.56 -5.13 10.39
CA ARG A 141 0.14 -5.05 10.81
C ARG A 141 -0.04 -4.08 11.97
N ALA A 142 0.85 -4.12 12.97
CA ALA A 142 0.83 -3.20 14.09
C ALA A 142 1.02 -1.74 13.64
N TYR A 143 1.96 -1.51 12.73
CA TYR A 143 2.18 -0.19 12.12
C TYR A 143 0.96 0.30 11.33
N ALA A 144 0.34 -0.56 10.52
CA ALA A 144 -0.85 -0.20 9.76
C ALA A 144 -1.99 0.25 10.70
N ARG A 145 -2.27 -0.52 11.76
CA ARG A 145 -3.28 -0.16 12.76
C ARG A 145 -2.95 1.17 13.47
N ALA A 146 -1.71 1.37 13.87
CA ALA A 146 -1.27 2.59 14.54
C ALA A 146 -1.40 3.81 13.62
N LEU A 147 -0.96 3.70 12.36
CA LEU A 147 -1.11 4.74 11.36
C LEU A 147 -2.58 5.08 11.11
N THR A 148 -3.45 4.08 10.97
CA THR A 148 -4.88 4.31 10.79
C THR A 148 -5.49 5.06 11.96
N SER A 149 -5.20 4.62 13.19
CA SER A 149 -5.74 5.21 14.40
C SER A 149 -5.24 6.65 14.61
N ASP A 150 -3.96 6.91 14.31
CA ASP A 150 -3.35 8.24 14.37
C ASP A 150 -3.91 9.19 13.31
N VAL A 151 -4.24 8.71 12.11
CA VAL A 151 -4.96 9.51 11.12
C VAL A 151 -6.40 9.76 11.55
N ALA A 152 -7.10 8.72 12.04
CA ALA A 152 -8.51 8.81 12.41
C ALA A 152 -8.75 9.78 13.59
N ARG A 153 -7.79 9.94 14.51
CA ARG A 153 -7.88 10.87 15.65
C ARG A 153 -8.13 12.33 15.24
N TYR A 154 -7.85 12.70 13.98
CA TYR A 154 -8.11 14.02 13.43
C TYR A 154 -9.61 14.27 13.15
N GLY A 155 -10.48 13.28 13.37
CA GLY A 155 -11.91 13.38 13.08
C GLY A 155 -12.24 13.33 11.59
N VAL A 156 -11.39 12.69 10.78
CA VAL A 156 -11.65 12.49 9.34
C VAL A 156 -12.84 11.55 9.14
N SER A 157 -13.71 11.86 8.18
CA SER A 157 -14.91 11.06 7.93
C SER A 157 -14.59 9.69 7.31
N THR A 158 -13.64 9.66 6.37
CA THR A 158 -13.22 8.43 5.69
C THR A 158 -11.70 8.41 5.47
N ILE A 159 -11.10 7.24 5.63
CA ILE A 159 -9.73 6.90 5.22
C ILE A 159 -9.81 6.00 3.98
N LEU A 160 -9.31 6.49 2.84
CA LEU A 160 -9.05 5.69 1.65
C LEU A 160 -7.74 4.95 1.87
N ALA A 161 -7.84 3.63 2.10
CA ALA A 161 -6.71 2.75 2.28
C ALA A 161 -6.25 2.19 0.95
N GLU A 162 -5.06 2.60 0.53
CA GLU A 162 -4.40 2.14 -0.69
C GLU A 162 -3.25 1.19 -0.37
N SER A 163 -3.02 0.23 -1.28
CA SER A 163 -1.91 -0.71 -1.18
C SER A 163 -1.92 -1.46 0.16
N LEU A 164 -3.12 -1.83 0.66
CA LEU A 164 -3.30 -2.61 1.88
C LEU A 164 -3.35 -4.12 1.58
N HIS A 165 -2.50 -4.59 0.67
CA HIS A 165 -2.45 -5.98 0.19
C HIS A 165 -1.04 -6.34 -0.30
N PHE A 166 -0.88 -7.57 -0.80
CA PHE A 166 0.35 -7.99 -1.47
C PHE A 166 0.47 -7.38 -2.87
N HIS A 167 1.65 -6.90 -3.23
CA HIS A 167 1.98 -6.46 -4.58
C HIS A 167 2.53 -7.62 -5.43
N GLY A 168 2.52 -7.44 -6.75
CA GLY A 168 3.12 -8.38 -7.70
C GLY A 168 4.61 -8.07 -7.93
N LEU A 169 5.24 -8.83 -8.83
CA LEU A 169 6.62 -8.56 -9.25
C LEU A 169 6.75 -7.19 -9.93
N THR A 170 5.89 -6.92 -10.92
CA THR A 170 5.92 -5.69 -11.68
C THR A 170 5.36 -4.56 -10.82
N HIS A 171 6.26 -3.74 -10.32
CA HIS A 171 5.93 -2.65 -9.40
C HIS A 171 6.08 -1.28 -10.06
N GLY A 172 6.98 -1.17 -11.05
CA GLY A 172 7.34 0.12 -11.65
C GLY A 172 8.23 0.95 -10.72
N TYR A 173 9.01 0.31 -9.83
CA TYR A 173 9.99 1.02 -9.01
C TYR A 173 11.00 1.78 -9.90
N HIS A 174 11.60 2.83 -9.36
CA HIS A 174 12.46 3.73 -10.11
C HIS A 174 13.59 2.98 -10.84
N HIS A 175 13.48 2.91 -12.18
CA HIS A 175 14.38 2.21 -13.10
C HIS A 175 14.41 0.68 -13.01
N GLU A 176 13.27 0.07 -12.70
CA GLU A 176 13.05 -1.37 -12.84
C GLU A 176 13.25 -1.84 -14.30
N ARG A 177 13.95 -2.97 -14.50
CA ARG A 177 14.27 -3.51 -15.83
C ARG A 177 14.07 -5.01 -15.85
N TYR A 178 13.22 -5.46 -16.78
CA TYR A 178 12.94 -6.86 -17.07
C TYR A 178 13.29 -7.11 -18.52
N PHE A 179 14.37 -7.87 -18.77
CA PHE A 179 14.77 -8.28 -20.12
C PHE A 179 14.38 -9.72 -20.44
N GLU A 180 13.89 -10.46 -19.43
CA GLU A 180 13.43 -11.83 -19.56
C GLU A 180 11.91 -11.86 -19.72
N GLU A 181 11.41 -12.71 -20.62
CA GLU A 181 9.99 -12.94 -20.81
C GLU A 181 9.49 -14.05 -19.87
N LEU A 182 9.08 -13.67 -18.66
CA LEU A 182 8.57 -14.61 -17.66
C LEU A 182 7.16 -15.12 -17.93
N GLY A 183 6.43 -14.50 -18.85
CA GLY A 183 5.00 -14.72 -19.04
C GLY A 183 4.16 -14.31 -17.81
N THR A 184 2.84 -14.43 -17.91
CA THR A 184 1.91 -14.06 -16.84
C THR A 184 2.05 -14.95 -15.62
N VAL A 185 2.28 -16.26 -15.82
CA VAL A 185 2.45 -17.22 -14.72
C VAL A 185 3.76 -16.96 -13.99
N GLY A 186 4.89 -16.84 -14.71
CA GLY A 186 6.18 -16.58 -14.07
C GLY A 186 6.21 -15.26 -13.31
N THR A 187 5.63 -14.21 -13.89
CA THR A 187 5.50 -12.90 -13.23
C THR A 187 4.69 -12.99 -11.94
N TYR A 188 3.55 -13.70 -11.96
CA TYR A 188 2.72 -13.89 -10.78
C TYR A 188 3.42 -14.71 -9.69
N LEU A 189 4.02 -15.83 -10.08
CA LEU A 189 4.71 -16.74 -9.17
C LEU A 189 5.92 -16.09 -8.51
N LEU A 190 6.68 -15.28 -9.25
CA LEU A 190 7.84 -14.57 -8.70
C LEU A 190 7.39 -13.49 -7.70
N GLY A 191 6.23 -12.86 -7.91
CA GLY A 191 5.62 -11.92 -6.96
C GLY A 191 5.02 -12.56 -5.69
N LEU A 192 5.02 -13.89 -5.55
CA LEU A 192 4.54 -14.53 -4.32
C LEU A 192 5.52 -14.35 -3.17
N CYS A 193 5.00 -14.03 -1.99
CA CYS A 193 5.79 -13.91 -0.77
C CYS A 193 5.88 -15.24 0.00
N PHE A 194 7.09 -15.70 0.29
CA PHE A 194 7.46 -16.92 1.04
C PHE A 194 8.29 -16.60 2.30
N CYS A 195 8.15 -15.40 2.87
CA CYS A 195 8.75 -15.12 4.17
C CYS A 195 8.13 -16.01 5.27
N ASP A 196 8.82 -16.14 6.41
CA ASP A 196 8.39 -17.00 7.53
C ASP A 196 6.93 -16.77 7.94
N HIS A 197 6.46 -15.51 7.92
CA HIS A 197 5.09 -15.18 8.28
C HIS A 197 4.05 -15.64 7.24
N CYS A 198 4.37 -15.58 5.95
CA CYS A 198 3.47 -16.10 4.91
C CYS A 198 3.42 -17.63 4.93
N LEU A 199 4.57 -18.28 5.15
CA LEU A 199 4.63 -19.73 5.30
C LEU A 199 3.79 -20.17 6.51
N GLU A 200 3.93 -19.47 7.65
CA GLU A 200 3.14 -19.76 8.84
C GLU A 200 1.64 -19.50 8.64
N ALA A 201 1.26 -18.40 7.98
CA ALA A 201 -0.13 -18.12 7.67
C ALA A 201 -0.76 -19.23 6.81
N ALA A 202 -0.02 -19.76 5.83
CA ALA A 202 -0.47 -20.88 5.01
C ALA A 202 -0.59 -22.19 5.81
N ARG A 203 0.43 -22.54 6.60
CA ARG A 203 0.38 -23.73 7.47
C ARG A 203 -0.78 -23.70 8.45
N SER A 204 -1.13 -22.51 8.97
CA SER A 204 -2.22 -22.36 9.93
C SER A 204 -3.59 -22.77 9.40
N ILE A 205 -3.76 -22.82 8.07
CA ILE A 205 -4.99 -23.29 7.41
C ILE A 205 -4.83 -24.65 6.72
N GLY A 206 -3.76 -25.39 7.04
CA GLY A 206 -3.53 -26.75 6.54
C GLY A 206 -2.83 -26.85 5.18
N VAL A 207 -2.23 -25.78 4.69
CA VAL A 207 -1.45 -25.79 3.43
C VAL A 207 -0.02 -26.28 3.72
N ASP A 208 0.45 -27.23 2.92
CA ASP A 208 1.87 -27.62 2.84
C ASP A 208 2.65 -26.52 2.09
N ALA A 209 2.96 -25.45 2.83
CA ALA A 209 3.60 -24.25 2.30
C ALA A 209 4.98 -24.53 1.69
N GLU A 210 5.71 -25.51 2.23
CA GLU A 210 7.00 -25.98 1.74
C GLU A 210 6.90 -26.67 0.39
N SER A 211 5.86 -27.49 0.20
CA SER A 211 5.58 -28.08 -1.11
C SER A 211 5.25 -27.01 -2.14
N VAL A 212 4.44 -26.01 -1.77
CA VAL A 212 4.13 -24.88 -2.66
C VAL A 212 5.40 -24.09 -2.99
N HIS A 213 6.22 -23.77 -1.99
CA HIS A 213 7.48 -23.04 -2.17
C HIS A 213 8.42 -23.77 -3.13
N ARG A 214 8.56 -25.08 -2.98
CA ARG A 214 9.36 -25.93 -3.87
C ARG A 214 8.82 -25.93 -5.30
N ALA A 215 7.52 -26.17 -5.48
CA ALA A 215 6.89 -26.20 -6.80
C ALA A 215 7.02 -24.86 -7.54
N VAL A 216 6.83 -23.75 -6.83
CA VAL A 216 7.00 -22.41 -7.39
C VAL A 216 8.45 -22.15 -7.79
N ARG A 217 9.41 -22.53 -6.92
CA ARG A 217 10.84 -22.40 -7.23
C ARG A 217 11.25 -23.25 -8.44
N GLU A 218 10.73 -24.47 -8.57
CA GLU A 218 11.00 -25.37 -9.70
C GLU A 218 10.42 -24.84 -11.02
N GLU A 219 9.18 -24.33 -11.02
CA GLU A 219 8.56 -23.71 -12.20
C GLU A 219 9.33 -22.46 -12.65
N LEU A 220 9.68 -21.58 -11.71
CA LEU A 220 10.48 -20.38 -12.01
C LEU A 220 11.87 -20.76 -12.54
N GLY A 221 12.51 -21.79 -11.96
CA GLY A 221 13.78 -22.33 -12.45
C GLY A 221 13.69 -22.78 -13.91
N ARG A 222 12.66 -23.56 -14.27
CA ARG A 222 12.44 -23.97 -15.67
C ARG A 222 12.27 -22.78 -16.61
N ARG A 223 11.54 -21.74 -16.19
CA ARG A 223 11.35 -20.52 -17.00
C ARG A 223 12.66 -19.77 -17.23
N PHE A 224 13.48 -19.61 -16.20
CA PHE A 224 14.80 -18.96 -16.33
C PHE A 224 15.78 -19.73 -17.21
N GLU A 225 15.65 -21.05 -17.29
CA GLU A 225 16.44 -21.88 -18.21
C GLU A 225 15.91 -21.84 -19.67
N GLY A 226 14.84 -21.10 -19.95
CA GLY A 226 14.18 -21.09 -21.26
C GLY A 226 13.33 -22.34 -21.54
N ASN A 227 13.13 -23.18 -20.52
CA ASN A 227 12.31 -24.40 -20.57
C ASN A 227 10.85 -24.15 -20.13
N GLY A 228 10.44 -22.88 -20.00
CA GLY A 228 9.07 -22.48 -19.75
C GLY A 228 8.22 -22.62 -21.01
N GLY A 229 7.03 -23.20 -20.90
CA GLY A 229 6.05 -23.15 -21.99
C GLY A 229 5.56 -21.71 -22.20
N GLU A 230 5.18 -21.36 -23.44
CA GLU A 230 4.45 -20.13 -23.69
C GLU A 230 3.14 -20.13 -22.90
N ASP A 231 2.89 -19.04 -22.19
CA ASP A 231 1.64 -18.90 -21.46
C ASP A 231 0.49 -18.70 -22.46
N PRO A 232 -0.58 -19.51 -22.42
CA PRO A 232 -1.72 -19.29 -23.29
C PRO A 232 -2.29 -17.88 -23.09
N PRO A 233 -2.84 -17.26 -24.16
CA PRO A 233 -3.39 -15.92 -24.09
C PRO A 233 -4.59 -15.86 -23.14
N GLY A 234 -4.80 -14.68 -22.53
CA GLY A 234 -5.89 -14.41 -21.60
C GLY A 234 -5.46 -14.36 -20.13
N ASP A 235 -6.43 -14.05 -19.26
CA ASP A 235 -6.19 -13.76 -17.86
C ASP A 235 -5.69 -14.99 -17.08
N LEU A 236 -4.90 -14.72 -16.04
CA LEU A 236 -4.41 -15.74 -15.13
C LEU A 236 -5.47 -16.09 -14.08
N GLY A 237 -6.26 -17.12 -14.38
CA GLY A 237 -7.25 -17.67 -13.45
C GLY A 237 -6.68 -18.71 -12.46
N ARG A 238 -7.46 -19.03 -11.43
CA ARG A 238 -7.13 -20.10 -10.45
C ARG A 238 -6.92 -21.45 -11.13
N ASP A 239 -7.73 -21.79 -12.13
CA ASP A 239 -7.61 -23.07 -12.86
C ASP A 239 -6.24 -23.23 -13.53
N ARG A 240 -5.69 -22.12 -14.06
CA ARG A 240 -4.32 -22.11 -14.63
C ARG A 240 -3.27 -22.28 -13.54
N LEU A 241 -3.43 -21.64 -12.37
CA LEU A 241 -2.48 -21.83 -11.27
C LEU A 241 -2.53 -23.26 -10.72
N ALA A 242 -3.70 -23.88 -10.70
CA ALA A 242 -3.90 -25.25 -10.26
C ALA A 242 -3.11 -26.27 -11.10
N THR A 243 -2.89 -26.02 -12.41
CA THR A 243 -2.11 -26.94 -13.26
C THR A 243 -0.63 -27.03 -12.88
N PHE A 244 -0.11 -26.05 -12.13
CA PHE A 244 1.29 -26.02 -11.69
C PHE A 244 1.46 -26.53 -10.27
N GLY A 245 0.70 -25.98 -9.33
CA GLY A 245 0.89 -26.24 -7.89
C GLY A 245 -0.26 -26.98 -7.21
N GLY A 246 -1.27 -27.43 -7.98
CA GLY A 246 -2.42 -28.20 -7.48
C GLY A 246 -3.22 -27.47 -6.41
N GLU A 247 -3.93 -28.25 -5.59
CA GLU A 247 -4.76 -27.75 -4.49
C GLU A 247 -3.94 -26.99 -3.43
N GLN A 248 -2.67 -27.37 -3.22
CA GLN A 248 -1.81 -26.72 -2.22
C GLN A 248 -1.48 -25.28 -2.62
N LEU A 249 -1.17 -25.02 -3.90
CA LEU A 249 -0.98 -23.65 -4.36
C LEU A 249 -2.27 -22.84 -4.26
N LEU A 250 -3.43 -23.43 -4.61
CA LEU A 250 -4.71 -22.76 -4.44
C LEU A 250 -4.99 -22.40 -2.97
N GLY A 251 -4.72 -23.32 -2.05
CA GLY A 251 -4.80 -23.06 -0.62
C GLY A 251 -3.83 -21.96 -0.17
N TYR A 252 -2.64 -21.88 -0.76
CA TYR A 252 -1.70 -20.77 -0.50
C TYR A 252 -2.29 -19.41 -0.93
N LEU A 253 -3.02 -19.36 -2.03
CA LEU A 253 -3.73 -18.14 -2.46
C LEU A 253 -4.88 -17.78 -1.52
N ASP A 254 -5.55 -18.80 -0.97
CA ASP A 254 -6.61 -18.61 0.02
C ASP A 254 -6.02 -18.05 1.33
N ALA A 255 -4.86 -18.54 1.77
CA ALA A 255 -4.13 -17.98 2.91
C ALA A 255 -3.75 -16.50 2.68
N ARG A 256 -3.32 -16.14 1.47
CA ARG A 256 -3.04 -14.74 1.11
C ARG A 256 -4.29 -13.88 1.16
N THR A 257 -5.40 -14.37 0.60
CA THR A 257 -6.70 -13.67 0.65
C THR A 257 -7.16 -13.45 2.09
N GLN A 258 -7.09 -14.47 2.95
CA GLN A 258 -7.44 -14.37 4.37
C GLN A 258 -6.51 -13.41 5.14
N THR A 259 -5.22 -13.39 4.81
CA THR A 259 -4.26 -12.46 5.41
C THR A 259 -4.64 -11.02 5.11
N VAL A 260 -4.98 -10.70 3.86
CA VAL A 260 -5.40 -9.35 3.45
C VAL A 260 -6.75 -9.00 4.06
N ALA A 261 -7.73 -9.90 4.02
CA ALA A 261 -9.05 -9.67 4.62
C ALA A 261 -8.99 -9.42 6.13
N SER A 262 -8.13 -10.14 6.86
CA SER A 262 -7.95 -9.92 8.30
C SER A 262 -7.21 -8.61 8.60
N LEU A 263 -6.20 -8.24 7.81
CA LEU A 263 -5.53 -6.94 7.95
C LEU A 263 -6.51 -5.79 7.66
N ALA A 264 -7.32 -5.95 6.62
CA ALA A 264 -8.39 -5.02 6.29
C ALA A 264 -9.36 -4.82 7.45
N ALA A 265 -9.76 -5.90 8.13
CA ALA A 265 -10.62 -5.83 9.31
C ALA A 265 -9.93 -5.15 10.50
N GLU A 266 -8.65 -5.42 10.73
CA GLU A 266 -7.85 -4.77 11.79
C GLU A 266 -7.74 -3.25 11.58
N VAL A 267 -7.49 -2.82 10.34
CA VAL A 267 -7.43 -1.40 9.96
C VAL A 267 -8.82 -0.75 10.06
N ALA A 268 -9.87 -1.42 9.58
CA ALA A 268 -11.23 -0.91 9.71
C ALA A 268 -11.67 -0.77 11.18
N GLY A 269 -11.29 -1.72 12.05
CA GLY A 269 -11.53 -1.64 13.49
C GLY A 269 -10.81 -0.46 14.13
N ALA A 270 -9.52 -0.27 13.83
CA ALA A 270 -8.73 0.85 14.35
C ALA A 270 -9.27 2.23 13.92
N ALA A 271 -9.85 2.33 12.73
CA ALA A 271 -10.55 3.55 12.30
C ALA A 271 -11.90 3.73 13.01
N ALA A 272 -12.67 2.66 13.16
CA ALA A 272 -14.00 2.70 13.76
C ALA A 272 -13.94 3.07 15.25
N ASP A 273 -12.90 2.64 15.98
CA ASP A 273 -12.65 3.02 17.37
C ASP A 273 -12.48 4.54 17.55
N GLU A 274 -12.08 5.24 16.48
CA GLU A 274 -11.89 6.70 16.42
C GLU A 274 -13.01 7.40 15.62
N GLY A 275 -14.06 6.68 15.22
CA GLY A 275 -15.24 7.22 14.52
C GLY A 275 -15.06 7.44 13.01
N ALA A 276 -14.00 6.91 12.38
CA ALA A 276 -13.74 7.01 10.95
C ALA A 276 -14.14 5.73 10.19
N ARG A 277 -14.52 5.87 8.92
CA ARG A 277 -14.75 4.73 8.01
C ARG A 277 -13.52 4.44 7.16
N VAL A 278 -13.26 3.18 6.82
CA VAL A 278 -12.25 2.81 5.82
C VAL A 278 -12.90 2.44 4.48
N VAL A 279 -12.30 2.89 3.39
CA VAL A 279 -12.61 2.47 2.01
C VAL A 279 -11.35 1.94 1.36
N PHE A 280 -11.44 0.78 0.74
CA PHE A 280 -10.31 0.22 -0.01
C PHE A 280 -10.22 0.87 -1.38
N LEU A 281 -9.03 1.36 -1.70
CA LEU A 281 -8.66 1.84 -3.02
C LEU A 281 -7.56 0.93 -3.54
N ASP A 282 -7.85 0.14 -4.55
CA ASP A 282 -6.84 -0.61 -5.28
C ASP A 282 -6.76 -0.02 -6.69
N LEU A 283 -5.58 0.50 -7.03
CA LEU A 283 -5.28 1.03 -8.35
C LEU A 283 -4.78 -0.09 -9.27
N SER A 284 -5.36 -1.29 -9.18
CA SER A 284 -5.20 -2.37 -10.17
C SER A 284 -5.66 -2.00 -11.60
N GLY A 285 -5.87 -0.71 -11.87
CA GLY A 285 -6.27 -0.11 -13.14
C GLY A 285 -5.37 1.06 -13.57
N ALA A 286 -4.08 1.01 -13.26
CA ALA A 286 -3.04 1.79 -13.94
C ALA A 286 -2.19 0.89 -14.85
#